data_AF-A0A1G0PPL0-F1
#
_entry.id   AF-A0A1G0PPL0-F1
#
_cell.length_a   1.000
_cell.length_b   1.000
_cell.length_c   1.000
_cell.angle_alpha   90.00
_cell.angle_beta   90.00
_cell.angle_gamma   90.00
#
_symmetry.space_group_name_H-M   'P 1'
#
loop_
_entity.id
_entity.type
_entity.pdbx_description
1 polymer ?
#
loop_
_entity_poly.entity_id
_entity_poly.type
_entity_poly.pdbx_seq_one_letter_code
_entity_poly.pdbx_strand_id
1 'polypeptide(L)'
;MTNLKKLLGIAVLIGALGIAGCSGVSEEQIAQLDALRAEVDALDKEVDQLKAEKTKLEREIAERNAKLKDCENMKAEIKANLDKMGN
;
A
#
# COMPACT_ATOMS: atom_id res chain seq x y z
N MET A 1 -24.82 -2.19 -3.77
CA MET A 1 -25.24 -1.10 -4.69
C MET A 1 -24.08 -0.43 -5.45
N THR A 2 -22.85 -0.48 -4.94
CA THR A 2 -21.64 0.10 -5.58
C THR A 2 -21.23 -0.59 -6.87
N ASN A 3 -21.27 -1.92 -6.93
CA ASN A 3 -20.87 -2.68 -8.13
C ASN A 3 -21.89 -2.58 -9.27
N LEU A 4 -23.17 -2.37 -8.95
CA LEU A 4 -24.24 -2.20 -9.94
C LEU A 4 -24.17 -0.82 -10.61
N LYS A 5 -23.81 0.22 -9.86
CA LYS A 5 -23.54 1.57 -10.41
C LYS A 5 -22.32 1.57 -11.34
N LYS A 6 -21.27 0.81 -11.00
CA LYS A 6 -20.08 0.62 -11.85
C LYS A 6 -20.42 -0.10 -13.17
N LEU A 7 -21.25 -1.14 -13.11
CA LEU A 7 -21.72 -1.87 -14.30
C LEU A 7 -22.67 -1.05 -15.19
N LEU A 8 -23.57 -0.26 -14.59
CA LEU A 8 -24.45 0.64 -15.35
C LEU A 8 -23.68 1.75 -16.07
N GLY A 9 -22.63 2.30 -15.45
CA GLY A 9 -21.76 3.29 -16.10
C GLY A 9 -21.07 2.76 -17.36
N ILE A 10 -20.64 1.50 -17.33
CA ILE A 10 -20.01 0.82 -18.49
C ILE A 10 -21.05 0.49 -19.57
N ALA A 11 -22.25 0.08 -19.19
CA ALA A 11 -23.30 -0.30 -20.13
C ALA A 11 -23.87 0.89 -20.93
N VAL A 12 -23.94 2.08 -20.32
CA VAL A 12 -24.39 3.32 -21.00
C VAL A 12 -23.40 3.76 -22.09
N LEU A 13 -22.10 3.56 -21.87
CA LEU A 13 -21.05 3.86 -22.86
C LEU A 13 -21.13 2.97 -24.10
N ILE A 14 -21.52 1.70 -23.95
CA ILE A 14 -21.61 0.75 -25.07
C ILE A 14 -22.94 0.91 -25.82
N GLY A 15 -24.03 1.24 -25.11
CA GLY A 15 -25.36 1.43 -25.72
C GLY A 15 -25.50 2.68 -26.59
N ALA A 16 -24.73 3.75 -26.32
CA ALA A 16 -24.77 4.99 -27.08
C ALA A 16 -24.05 4.91 -28.45
N LEU A 17 -23.23 3.88 -28.67
CA LEU A 17 -22.44 3.70 -29.90
C LEU A 17 -23.23 3.05 -31.06
N GLY A 18 -24.47 2.62 -30.81
CA GLY A 18 -25.21 1.75 -31.74
C GLY A 18 -26.00 2.45 -32.86
N ILE A 19 -26.32 3.75 -32.76
CA ILE A 19 -27.29 4.35 -33.71
C ILE A 19 -26.91 5.75 -34.23
N ALA A 20 -25.83 6.39 -33.76
CA ALA A 20 -25.30 7.58 -34.39
C ALA A 20 -23.82 7.81 -34.03
N GLY A 21 -22.92 7.70 -35.01
CA GLY A 21 -21.62 8.38 -34.98
C GLY A 21 -20.43 7.59 -34.42
N CYS A 22 -19.75 6.84 -35.28
CA CYS A 22 -18.30 6.70 -35.21
C CYS A 22 -17.65 8.03 -35.67
N SER A 23 -17.55 9.05 -34.80
CA SER A 23 -16.58 10.15 -34.98
C SER A 23 -16.57 11.07 -33.75
N GLY A 24 -15.55 10.92 -32.90
CA GLY A 24 -15.21 11.89 -31.86
C GLY A 24 -15.42 11.36 -30.44
N VAL A 25 -14.33 11.02 -29.76
CA VAL A 25 -14.30 11.03 -28.30
C VAL A 25 -14.66 12.46 -27.87
N SER A 26 -15.62 12.64 -26.96
CA SER A 26 -15.95 13.98 -26.48
C SER A 26 -14.79 14.54 -25.65
N GLU A 27 -14.57 15.86 -25.67
CA GLU A 27 -13.55 16.51 -24.84
C GLU A 27 -13.71 16.15 -23.35
N GLU A 28 -14.95 15.97 -22.91
CA GLU A 28 -15.28 15.53 -21.55
C GLU A 28 -14.75 14.12 -21.25
N GLN A 29 -14.85 13.17 -22.19
CA GLN A 29 -14.31 11.83 -22.03
C GLN A 29 -12.77 11.82 -21.98
N ILE A 30 -12.11 12.70 -22.73
CA ILE A 30 -10.65 12.86 -22.68
C ILE A 30 -10.24 13.44 -21.32
N ALA A 31 -10.92 14.48 -20.85
CA ALA A 31 -10.66 15.07 -19.54
C ALA A 31 -10.85 14.07 -18.39
N GLN A 32 -11.89 13.23 -18.45
CA GLN A 32 -12.09 12.15 -17.49
C GLN A 32 -10.99 11.10 -17.55
N LEU A 33 -10.53 10.73 -18.75
CA LEU A 33 -9.43 9.78 -18.93
C LEU A 33 -8.12 10.33 -18.36
N ASP A 34 -7.81 11.60 -18.60
CA ASP A 34 -6.58 12.24 -18.09
C ASP A 34 -6.63 12.41 -16.56
N ALA A 35 -7.79 12.74 -15.99
CA ALA A 35 -7.99 12.75 -14.54
C ALA A 35 -7.77 11.36 -13.92
N LEU A 36 -8.30 10.31 -14.55
CA LEU A 36 -8.12 8.94 -14.07
C LEU A 36 -6.65 8.49 -14.17
N ARG A 37 -5.94 8.87 -15.23
CA ARG A 37 -4.49 8.63 -15.36
C ARG A 37 -3.71 9.31 -14.25
N ALA A 38 -4.02 10.58 -13.96
CA ALA A 38 -3.38 11.32 -12.88
C ALA A 38 -3.66 10.68 -11.50
N GLU A 39 -4.86 10.16 -11.27
CA GLU A 39 -5.20 9.42 -10.05
C GLU A 39 -4.39 8.11 -9.94
N VAL A 40 -4.28 7.34 -11.02
CA VAL A 40 -3.45 6.12 -11.06
C VAL A 40 -1.99 6.44 -10.77
N ASP A 41 -1.42 7.46 -11.41
CA ASP A 41 -0.03 7.87 -11.19
C ASP A 41 0.21 8.34 -9.74
N ALA A 42 -0.79 8.97 -9.10
CA ALA A 42 -0.72 9.37 -7.70
C ALA A 42 -0.77 8.15 -6.77
N LEU A 43 -1.69 7.21 -7.02
CA LEU A 43 -1.82 5.97 -6.25
C LEU A 43 -0.57 5.09 -6.38
N ASP A 44 0.02 4.98 -7.56
CA ASP A 44 1.25 4.20 -7.77
C ASP A 44 2.41 4.78 -6.95
N LYS A 45 2.54 6.12 -6.91
CA LYS A 45 3.54 6.79 -6.05
C LYS A 45 3.27 6.54 -4.57
N GLU A 46 2.02 6.60 -4.12
CA GLU A 46 1.65 6.32 -2.73
C GLU A 46 1.98 4.88 -2.36
N VAL A 47 1.67 3.92 -3.24
CA VAL A 47 2.00 2.50 -3.06
C VAL A 47 3.51 2.30 -2.91
N ASP A 48 4.32 2.96 -3.73
CA ASP A 48 5.78 2.83 -3.67
C ASP A 48 6.36 3.48 -2.40
N GLN A 49 5.79 4.61 -1.95
CA GLN A 49 6.14 5.22 -0.66
C GLN A 49 5.80 4.29 0.50
N LEU A 50 4.60 3.71 0.53
CA LEU A 50 4.16 2.79 1.58
C LEU A 50 5.01 1.51 1.60
N LYS A 51 5.41 0.98 0.44
CA LYS A 51 6.35 -0.16 0.37
C LYS A 51 7.70 0.21 0.99
N ALA A 52 8.24 1.38 0.67
CA ALA A 52 9.52 1.83 1.23
C ALA A 52 9.44 2.03 2.75
N GLU A 53 8.35 2.62 3.25
CA GLU A 53 8.10 2.79 4.67
C GLU A 53 7.96 1.44 5.39
N LYS A 54 7.22 0.49 4.79
CA LYS A 54 7.10 -0.87 5.32
C LYS A 54 8.47 -1.54 5.46
N THR A 55 9.31 -1.52 4.43
CA THR A 55 10.66 -2.11 4.50
C THR A 55 11.52 -1.44 5.57
N LYS A 56 11.43 -0.12 5.73
CA LYS A 56 12.11 0.60 6.81
C LYS A 56 11.64 0.11 8.19
N LEU A 57 10.34 0.03 8.41
CA LEU A 57 9.76 -0.43 9.67
C LEU A 57 10.13 -1.89 9.99
N GLU A 58 10.10 -2.78 8.99
CA GLU A 58 10.52 -4.18 9.15
C GLU A 58 11.98 -4.29 9.60
N ARG A 59 12.87 -3.45 9.04
CA ARG A 59 14.27 -3.36 9.48
C ARG A 59 14.40 -2.87 10.91
N GLU A 60 13.68 -1.80 11.27
CA GLU A 60 13.70 -1.27 12.64
C GLU A 60 13.19 -2.30 13.66
N ILE A 61 12.16 -3.06 13.33
CA ILE A 61 11.67 -4.16 14.17
C ILE A 61 12.75 -5.23 14.35
N ALA A 62 13.41 -5.65 13.28
CA ALA A 62 14.48 -6.65 13.36
C ALA A 62 15.65 -6.18 14.25
N GLU A 63 16.07 -4.92 14.11
CA GLU A 63 17.11 -4.32 14.95
C GLU A 63 16.70 -4.25 16.43
N ARG A 64 15.45 -3.88 16.71
CA ARG A 64 14.92 -3.83 18.08
C ARG A 64 14.85 -5.21 18.72
N ASN A 65 14.42 -6.22 17.97
CA ASN A 65 14.36 -7.60 18.45
C ASN A 65 15.75 -8.17 18.73
N ALA A 66 16.76 -7.86 17.90
CA ALA A 66 18.14 -8.24 18.14
C ALA A 66 18.65 -7.64 19.47
N LYS A 67 18.46 -6.33 19.66
CA LYS A 67 18.83 -5.65 20.91
C LYS A 67 18.11 -6.21 22.14
N LEU A 68 16.83 -6.54 22.02
CA LEU A 68 16.06 -7.14 23.11
C LEU A 68 16.66 -8.50 23.52
N LYS A 69 16.96 -9.35 22.54
CA LYS A 69 17.59 -10.65 22.77
C LYS A 69 18.96 -10.51 23.45
N ASP A 70 19.76 -9.55 23.02
CA ASP A 70 21.07 -9.29 23.63
C ASP A 70 20.92 -8.84 25.10
N CYS A 71 19.97 -7.96 25.39
CA CYS A 71 19.65 -7.55 26.76
C CYS A 71 19.18 -8.73 27.62
N GLU A 72 18.34 -9.61 27.08
CA GLU A 72 17.88 -10.82 27.78
C GLU A 72 19.03 -11.77 28.09
N ASN A 73 19.94 -11.98 27.13
CA ASN A 73 21.14 -12.80 27.32
C ASN A 73 22.05 -12.21 28.41
N MET A 74 22.33 -10.90 28.36
CA MET A 74 23.13 -10.21 29.37
C MET A 74 22.49 -10.32 30.75
N LYS A 75 21.17 -10.16 30.85
CA LYS A 75 20.43 -10.32 32.12
C LYS A 75 20.56 -11.74 32.67
N ALA A 76 20.45 -12.75 31.81
CA ALA A 76 20.61 -14.15 32.21
C ALA A 76 22.03 -14.45 32.68
N GLU A 77 23.05 -13.94 31.98
CA GLU A 77 24.45 -14.10 32.36
C GLU A 77 24.76 -13.42 33.69
N ILE A 78 24.33 -12.16 33.87
CA ILE A 78 24.49 -11.43 35.12
C ILE A 78 23.84 -12.19 36.27
N LYS A 79 22.61 -12.69 36.08
CA LYS A 79 21.92 -13.48 37.10
C LYS A 79 22.70 -14.74 37.45
N ALA A 80 23.16 -15.50 36.46
CA ALA A 80 23.96 -16.70 36.70
C ALA A 80 25.27 -16.41 37.44
N ASN A 81 25.90 -15.25 37.17
CA ASN A 81 27.11 -14.83 37.86
C ASN A 81 26.82 -14.41 39.31
N LEU A 82 25.72 -13.69 39.56
CA LEU A 82 25.29 -13.35 40.93
C LEU A 82 24.96 -14.60 41.75
N ASP A 83 24.25 -15.56 41.17
CA ASP A 83 23.90 -16.83 41.83
C ASP A 83 25.17 -17.63 42.20
N LYS A 84 26.24 -17.55 41.40
CA LYS A 84 27.54 -18.16 41.71
C LYS A 84 28.32 -17.45 42.82
N MET A 85 28.07 -16.15 43.04
CA MET A 85 28.76 -15.35 44.06
C MET A 85 28.05 -15.35 45.42
N GLY A 86 26.74 -15.63 45.44
CA GLY A 86 25.93 -15.68 46.66
C GLY A 86 25.92 -17.03 47.39
N ASN A 87 26.68 -18.02 46.91
CA ASN A 87 26.95 -19.32 47.55
C ASN A 87 28.41 -19.41 47.95
#